data_AF-A0A1Q3L943-F1
#
_entry.id   AF-A0A1Q3L943-F1
#
_cell.length_a   1.000
_cell.length_b   1.000
_cell.length_c   1.000
_cell.angle_alpha   90.00
_cell.angle_beta   90.00
_cell.angle_gamma   90.00
#
_symmetry.space_group_name_H-M   'P 1'
#
loop_
_entity.id
_entity.type
_entity.pdbx_description
1 polymer ?
#
loop_
_entity_poly.entity_id
_entity_poly.type
_entity_poly.pdbx_seq_one_letter_code
_entity_poly.pdbx_strand_id
1 'polypeptide(L)' 'MALKDVLKTPPASTTGYRSRIEVWRDGLDDADRKAFDAAVRNPQWTGAALARVVKAEGLNIGESAMRDYRAKVSAT' A
#
# COMPACT_ATOMS: atom_id res chain seq x y z
N MET A 1 32.80 -6.97 14.40
CA MET A 1 32.48 -5.86 13.48
C MET A 1 32.08 -4.65 14.31
N ALA A 2 32.60 -3.46 13.99
CA ALA A 2 32.33 -2.25 14.76
C ALA A 2 30.94 -1.68 14.40
N LEU A 3 30.18 -1.19 15.39
CA LEU A 3 28.85 -0.58 15.22
C LEU A 3 28.82 0.52 14.13
N LYS A 4 29.95 1.19 13.90
CA LYS A 4 30.12 2.23 12.88
C LYS A 4 30.06 1.71 11.44
N ASP A 5 30.38 0.44 11.19
CA ASP A 5 30.27 -0.19 9.87
C ASP A 5 28.81 -0.56 9.54
N VAL A 6 28.05 -0.96 10.56
CA VAL A 6 26.62 -1.31 10.43
C VAL A 6 25.78 -0.07 10.07
N LEU A 7 26.14 1.11 10.56
CA LEU A 7 25.42 2.36 10.27
C LEU A 7 25.71 2.94 8.86
N LYS A 8 26.83 2.59 8.24
CA LYS A 8 27.18 3.04 6.88
C LYS A 8 26.60 2.16 5.78
N THR A 9 26.22 0.94 6.14
CA THR A 9 25.48 0.05 5.27
C THR A 9 24.02 0.41 5.49
N PRO A 10 23.34 1.15 4.58
CA PRO A 10 21.90 1.28 4.69
C PRO A 10 21.35 -0.14 4.81
N PRO A 11 20.50 -0.44 5.81
CA PRO A 11 19.93 -1.78 5.93
C PRO A 11 19.34 -2.11 4.57
N ALA A 12 19.81 -3.21 3.96
CA ALA A 12 19.35 -3.67 2.67
C ALA A 12 17.82 -3.57 2.70
N SER A 13 17.30 -2.63 1.92
CA SER A 13 15.98 -2.01 2.10
C SER A 13 14.99 -3.05 2.57
N THR A 14 14.61 -2.94 3.85
CA THR A 14 13.70 -3.87 4.50
C THR A 14 12.50 -4.04 3.60
N THR A 15 12.45 -5.18 2.92
CA THR A 15 11.43 -5.57 1.94
C THR A 15 10.17 -5.93 2.72
N GLY A 16 9.63 -4.96 3.48
CA GLY A 16 8.76 -5.27 4.59
C GLY A 16 8.09 -4.08 5.27
N TYR A 17 8.22 -2.86 4.76
CA TYR A 17 7.28 -1.80 5.16
C TYR A 17 5.94 -2.09 4.48
N ARG A 18 5.07 -2.84 5.18
CA ARG A 18 3.64 -2.92 4.85
C ARG A 18 3.12 -1.49 4.78
N SER A 19 2.62 -1.09 3.62
CA SER A 19 1.97 0.20 3.44
C SER A 19 0.75 0.26 4.35
N ARG A 20 0.38 1.45 4.83
CA ARG A 20 -0.83 1.64 5.64
C ARG A 20 -2.08 1.06 4.96
N ILE A 21 -2.08 1.07 3.62
CA ILE A 21 -3.11 0.47 2.76
C ILE A 21 -3.13 -1.05 2.89
N GLU A 22 -1.98 -1.72 2.94
CA GLU A 22 -1.90 -3.18 3.13
C GLU A 22 -2.43 -3.59 4.50
N VAL A 23 -2.09 -2.83 5.54
CA VAL A 23 -2.57 -3.09 6.92
C VAL A 23 -4.08 -2.88 7.02
N TRP A 24 -4.60 -1.78 6.47
CA TRP A 24 -6.04 -1.52 6.44
C TRP A 24 -6.80 -2.58 5.64
N ARG A 25 -6.29 -2.96 4.45
CA ARG A 25 -6.87 -4.02 3.62
C ARG A 25 -6.95 -5.36 4.36
N ASP A 26 -5.93 -5.69 5.15
CA ASP A 26 -5.90 -6.93 5.94
C ASP A 26 -6.93 -6.96 7.08
N GLY A 27 -7.42 -5.79 7.49
CA GLY A 27 -8.52 -5.64 8.44
C GLY A 27 -9.92 -5.73 7.82
N LEU A 28 -10.04 -5.74 6.49
CA LEU A 28 -11.31 -5.92 5.79
C LEU A 28 -11.74 -7.38 5.78
N ASP A 29 -13.06 -7.59 5.76
CA ASP A 29 -13.68 -8.86 5.41
C ASP A 29 -13.28 -9.34 4.00
N ASP A 30 -13.38 -10.64 3.74
CA ASP A 30 -12.90 -11.27 2.51
C ASP A 30 -13.58 -10.69 1.24
N ALA A 31 -14.87 -10.36 1.34
CA ALA A 31 -15.63 -9.76 0.24
C ALA A 31 -15.11 -8.36 -0.12
N ASP A 32 -14.93 -7.49 0.87
CA ASP A 32 -14.46 -6.11 0.65
C ASP A 32 -13.00 -6.07 0.25
N ARG A 33 -12.18 -6.98 0.79
CA ARG A 33 -10.80 -7.17 0.35
C ARG A 33 -10.71 -7.53 -1.12
N LYS A 34 -11.51 -8.51 -1.58
CA LYS A 34 -11.57 -8.89 -2.99
C LYS A 34 -12.07 -7.76 -3.89
N ALA A 35 -13.10 -7.02 -3.45
CA ALA A 35 -13.60 -5.86 -4.17
C ALA A 35 -12.53 -4.77 -4.29
N PHE A 36 -11.80 -4.50 -3.21
CA PHE A 36 -10.69 -3.54 -3.18
C PHE A 36 -9.54 -3.97 -4.10
N ASP A 37 -9.08 -5.23 -4.01
CA ASP A 37 -8.01 -5.74 -4.88
C ASP A 37 -8.42 -5.71 -6.36
N ALA A 38 -9.69 -6.01 -6.68
CA ALA A 38 -10.23 -5.88 -8.03
C ALA A 38 -10.25 -4.41 -8.50
N ALA A 39 -10.67 -3.48 -7.65
CA ALA A 39 -10.69 -2.04 -7.97
C ALA A 39 -9.27 -1.50 -8.19
N VAL A 40 -8.28 -1.92 -7.38
CA VAL A 40 -6.87 -1.51 -7.53
C VAL A 40 -6.28 -2.00 -8.86
N ARG A 41 -6.66 -3.19 -9.32
CA ARG A 41 -6.21 -3.76 -10.60
C ARG A 41 -6.97 -3.19 -11.80
N ASN A 42 -8.20 -2.70 -11.62
CA ASN A 42 -9.02 -2.20 -12.71
C ASN A 42 -8.55 -0.81 -13.20
N PRO A 43 -8.19 -0.63 -14.49
CA PRO A 43 -7.75 0.65 -15.06
C PRO A 43 -8.80 1.77 -15.01
N GLN A 44 -10.09 1.44 -14.91
CA GLN A 44 -11.17 2.42 -14.79
C GLN A 44 -11.16 3.15 -13.45
N TRP A 45 -10.56 2.55 -12.42
CA TRP A 45 -10.42 3.17 -11.10
C TRP A 45 -9.16 4.03 -11.05
N THR A 46 -9.33 5.33 -10.83
CA THR A 46 -8.22 6.26 -10.65
C THR A 46 -7.70 6.23 -9.22
N GLY A 47 -6.44 6.65 -9.00
CA GLY A 47 -5.87 6.75 -7.65
C GLY A 47 -6.71 7.64 -6.73
N ALA A 48 -7.29 8.72 -7.25
CA ALA A 48 -8.20 9.61 -6.53
C ALA A 48 -9.50 8.93 -6.11
N ALA A 49 -10.11 8.15 -7.02
CA ALA A 49 -11.35 7.43 -6.74
C ALA A 49 -11.14 6.38 -5.65
N LEU A 50 -10.07 5.59 -5.77
CA LEU A 50 -9.66 4.63 -4.77
C LEU A 50 -9.38 5.33 -3.42
N ALA A 51 -8.60 6.41 -3.39
CA ALA A 51 -8.30 7.18 -2.18
C ALA A 51 -9.58 7.72 -1.48
N ARG A 52 -10.61 8.11 -2.24
CA ARG A 52 -11.91 8.51 -1.67
C ARG A 52 -12.66 7.33 -1.03
N VAL A 53 -12.65 6.16 -1.66
CA VAL A 53 -13.30 4.95 -1.11
C VAL A 53 -12.65 4.56 0.21
N VAL A 54 -11.32 4.41 0.25
CA VAL A 54 -10.62 4.08 1.51
C VAL A 54 -10.82 5.16 2.58
N LYS A 55 -10.91 6.43 2.19
CA LYS A 55 -11.19 7.52 3.14
C LYS A 55 -12.59 7.42 3.74
N ALA A 56 -13.59 7.01 2.97
CA ALA A 56 -14.95 6.74 3.48
C ALA A 56 -14.95 5.59 4.50
N GLU A 57 -14.10 4.59 4.27
CA GLU A 57 -13.88 3.44 5.15
C GLU A 57 -12.92 3.72 6.32
N GLY A 58 -12.60 4.99 6.58
CA GLY A 58 -11.79 5.43 7.73
C GLY A 58 -10.27 5.47 7.52
N LEU A 59 -9.76 5.10 6.35
CA LEU A 59 -8.33 5.22 6.02
C LEU A 59 -8.04 6.54 5.29
N ASN A 60 -7.49 7.52 6.00
CA ASN A 60 -7.08 8.79 5.40
C ASN A 60 -5.72 8.66 4.69
N ILE A 61 -5.75 8.42 3.37
CA ILE A 61 -4.58 8.40 2.49
C ILE A 61 -4.72 9.40 1.34
N GLY A 62 -3.58 9.89 0.85
CA GLY A 62 -3.52 10.70 -0.36
C GLY A 62 -3.51 9.86 -1.64
N GLU A 63 -3.82 10.49 -2.77
CA GLU A 63 -3.77 9.88 -4.10
C GLU A 63 -2.39 9.26 -4.41
N SER A 64 -1.31 9.97 -4.08
CA SER A 64 0.06 9.50 -4.34
C SER A 64 0.33 8.15 -3.67
N ALA A 65 -0.05 8.00 -2.40
CA ALA A 65 0.12 6.76 -1.66
C ALA A 65 -0.68 5.59 -2.29
N MET A 66 -1.88 5.86 -2.80
CA MET A 66 -2.68 4.85 -3.51
C MET A 66 -2.07 4.49 -4.87
N ARG A 67 -1.49 5.46 -5.57
CA ARG A 67 -0.77 5.23 -6.83
C ARG A 67 0.48 4.39 -6.63
N ASP A 68 1.28 4.68 -5.62
CA ASP A 68 2.46 3.88 -5.24
C ASP A 68 2.07 2.45 -4.86
N TYR A 69 1.01 2.29 -4.06
CA TYR A 69 0.48 0.97 -3.72
C TYR A 69 0.03 0.20 -4.95
N ARG A 70 -0.70 0.84 -5.86
CA ARG A 70 -1.13 0.22 -7.12
C ARG A 70 0.07 -0.19 -7.99
N ALA A 71 1.09 0.65 -8.08
CA ALA A 71 2.31 0.33 -8.82
C ALA A 71 3.02 -0.89 -8.23
N LYS A 72 3.10 -0.98 -6.90
CA LYS A 72 3.63 -2.15 -6.18
C LYS A 72 2.83 -3.43 -6.45
N VAL A 73 1.50 -3.36 -6.36
CA VAL A 73 0.60 -4.52 -6.61
C VAL A 73 0.64 -4.96 -8.07
N SER A 74 0.83 -4.04 -9.02
CA SER A 74 0.91 -4.37 -10.45
C SER A 74 2.28 -4.95 -10.86
N ALA A 75 3.30 -4.76 -10.03
CA ALA A 75 4.66 -5.27 -10.23
C ALA A 75 4.91 -6.64 -9.58
N THR A 76 3.94 -7.17 -8.83
CA THR A 76 3.97 -8.48 -8.17
C THR A 76 3.09 -9.48 -8.92
#